data_AF-X1NX91-F1
#
_entry.id   AF-X1NX91-F1
#
_cell.length_a   1.000
_cell.length_b   1.000
_cell.length_c   1.000
_cell.angle_alpha   90.00
_cell.angle_beta   90.00
_cell.angle_gamma   90.00
#
_symmetry.space_group_name_H-M   'P 1'
#
loop_
_entity.id
_entity.type
_entity.pdbx_description
1 polymer ?
#
loop_
_entity_poly.entity_id
_entity_poly.type
_entity_poly.pdbx_seq_one_letter_code
_entity_poly.pdbx_strand_id
1 'polypeptide(L)' 'DCIQFYFDSMSKDTIAQGAVLHFELVPAQLRCRNCSTIFKPQDTLWSCPKCEGQSVEISKGRELYIESMEVE' A
#
# COMPACT_ATOMS: atom_id res chain seq x y z
N ASP A 1 6.91 7.63 -8.90
CA ASP A 1 7.28 8.19 -10.22
C ASP A 1 6.16 8.09 -11.24
N CYS A 2 5.71 6.90 -11.66
CA CYS A 2 4.66 6.79 -12.69
C CYS A 2 3.35 7.50 -12.33
N ILE A 3 2.88 7.40 -11.08
CA ILE A 3 1.62 8.03 -10.65
C ILE A 3 1.72 9.56 -10.76
N GLN A 4 2.80 10.16 -10.25
CA GLN A 4 3.03 11.61 -10.35
C GLN A 4 3.08 12.05 -11.82
N PHE A 5 3.82 11.33 -12.67
CA PHE A 5 3.91 11.65 -14.10
C PHE A 5 2.54 11.69 -14.79
N TYR A 6 1.71 10.65 -14.58
CA TYR A 6 0.38 10.62 -15.18
C TYR A 6 -0.54 11.69 -14.58
N PHE A 7 -0.46 11.93 -13.27
CA PHE A 7 -1.23 12.99 -12.62
C PHE A 7 -0.89 14.37 -13.18
N ASP A 8 0.40 14.70 -13.32
CA ASP A 8 0.87 15.96 -13.90
C ASP A 8 0.39 16.16 -15.33
N SER A 9 0.29 15.08 -16.11
CA SER A 9 -0.23 15.16 -17.48
C SER A 9 -1.75 15.37 -17.51
N MET A 10 -2.49 14.72 -16.62
CA MET A 10 -3.95 14.78 -16.58
C MET A 10 -4.50 16.04 -15.90
N SER A 11 -3.73 16.65 -14.99
CA SER A 11 -4.13 17.83 -14.21
C SER A 11 -3.96 19.15 -14.96
N LYS A 12 -3.29 19.15 -16.12
CA LYS A 12 -3.11 20.35 -16.96
C LYS A 12 -4.45 20.96 -17.34
N ASP A 13 -4.50 22.29 -17.30
CA ASP A 13 -5.68 23.10 -17.61
C ASP A 13 -6.89 22.79 -16.72
N THR A 14 -6.66 22.22 -15.53
CA THR A 14 -7.67 22.02 -14.47
C THR A 14 -7.32 22.81 -13.22
N ILE A 15 -8.26 22.91 -12.27
CA ILE A 15 -8.00 23.51 -10.95
C ILE A 15 -6.92 22.77 -10.14
N ALA A 16 -6.63 21.51 -10.50
CA ALA A 16 -5.61 20.69 -9.84
C ALA A 16 -4.22 20.83 -10.46
N GLN A 17 -4.05 21.69 -11.47
CA GLN A 17 -2.76 21.92 -12.10
C GLN A 17 -1.74 22.40 -11.06
N GLY A 18 -0.62 21.69 -10.96
CA GLY A 18 0.44 22.01 -9.98
C GLY A 18 0.17 21.48 -8.56
N ALA A 19 -0.90 20.70 -8.35
CA ALA A 19 -1.11 20.03 -7.07
C ALA A 19 0.02 19.02 -6.77
N VAL A 20 0.38 18.91 -5.49
CA VAL A 20 1.45 18.04 -5.01
C VAL A 20 0.86 16.75 -4.45
N LEU A 21 1.33 15.59 -4.91
CA LEU A 21 0.94 14.30 -4.34
C LEU A 21 1.95 13.88 -3.28
N HIS A 22 1.48 13.77 -2.03
CA HIS A 22 2.23 13.17 -0.94
C HIS A 22 1.85 11.70 -0.80
N PHE A 23 2.83 10.80 -0.93
CA PHE A 23 2.61 9.36 -0.81
C PHE A 23 3.01 8.87 0.58
N GLU A 24 2.05 8.29 1.30
CA GLU A 24 2.34 7.44 2.45
C GLU A 24 2.40 5.98 2.00
N LEU A 25 3.58 5.36 2.12
CA LEU A 25 3.78 3.97 1.75
C LEU A 25 3.45 3.06 2.93
N VAL A 26 2.43 2.23 2.78
CA VAL A 26 2.07 1.20 3.76
C VAL A 26 2.83 -0.09 3.45
N PRO A 27 3.72 -0.57 4.35
CA PRO A 27 4.42 -1.82 4.12
C PRO A 27 3.48 -3.02 4.10
N ALA A 28 3.74 -3.98 3.21
CA ALA A 28 3.01 -5.23 3.19
C ALA A 28 3.11 -5.97 4.53
N GLN A 29 1.97 -6.46 5.00
CA GLN A 29 1.85 -7.22 6.23
C GLN A 29 1.02 -8.47 5.99
N LEU A 30 1.52 -9.59 6.49
CA LEU A 30 0.86 -10.89 6.45
C LEU A 30 0.26 -11.21 7.81
N ARG A 31 -0.89 -11.90 7.79
CA ARG A 31 -1.52 -12.49 8.95
C ARG A 31 -1.70 -13.99 8.72
N CYS A 32 -1.21 -14.81 9.66
CA CYS A 32 -1.47 -16.25 9.63
C CYS A 32 -2.92 -16.54 10.04
N ARG A 33 -3.65 -17.30 9.23
CA ARG A 33 -5.04 -17.67 9.52
C ARG A 33 -5.16 -18.69 10.65
N ASN A 34 -4.11 -19.47 10.90
CA ASN A 34 -4.14 -20.54 11.90
C ASN A 34 -3.85 -20.03 13.32
N CYS A 35 -2.90 -19.10 13.47
CA CYS A 35 -2.43 -18.64 14.79
C CYS A 35 -2.50 -17.12 14.97
N SER A 36 -3.02 -16.37 13.99
CA SER A 36 -3.12 -14.91 13.99
C SER A 36 -1.79 -14.14 14.11
N THR A 37 -0.64 -14.79 13.98
CA THR A 37 0.66 -14.11 13.97
C THR A 37 0.72 -13.13 12.79
N ILE A 38 1.14 -11.90 13.10
CA ILE A 38 1.34 -10.83 12.13
C ILE A 38 2.85 -10.74 11.85
N PHE A 39 3.22 -10.74 10.58
CA PHE A 39 4.62 -10.71 10.18
C PHE A 39 4.78 -10.02 8.82
N LYS A 40 6.01 -9.59 8.51
CA LYS A 40 6.33 -9.03 7.17
C LYS A 40 6.60 -10.18 6.20
N PRO A 41 6.20 -10.07 4.93
CA PRO A 41 6.60 -11.05 3.92
C PRO A 41 8.13 -11.09 3.82
N GLN A 42 8.72 -12.28 3.87
CA GLN A 42 10.14 -12.52 3.60
C GLN A 42 10.23 -13.23 2.25
N ASP A 43 10.76 -12.54 1.24
CA ASP A 43 10.95 -13.01 -0.14
C ASP A 43 9.92 -14.05 -0.61
N THR A 44 10.34 -15.30 -0.81
CA THR A 44 9.51 -16.39 -1.32
C THR A 44 8.83 -17.23 -0.24
N LEU A 45 9.01 -16.89 1.04
CA LEU A 45 8.52 -17.68 2.17
C LEU A 45 7.18 -17.14 2.67
N TRP A 46 6.10 -17.78 2.19
CA TRP A 46 4.70 -17.52 2.59
C TRP A 46 4.27 -18.40 3.79
N SER A 47 5.22 -18.77 4.64
CA SER A 47 4.99 -19.60 5.83
C SER A 47 5.01 -18.76 7.10
N CYS A 48 4.06 -19.02 8.00
CA CYS A 48 4.04 -18.38 9.30
C CYS A 48 5.29 -18.75 10.12
N PRO A 49 6.07 -17.79 10.65
CA PRO A 49 7.28 -18.10 11.43
C PRO A 49 6.98 -18.72 12.80
N LYS A 50 5.72 -18.70 13.27
CA LYS A 50 5.34 -19.21 14.59
C LYS A 50 4.80 -20.64 14.57
N CYS A 51 4.00 -20.98 13.56
CA CYS A 51 3.33 -22.29 13.47
C CYS A 51 3.63 -23.05 12.17
N GLU A 52 4.48 -22.48 11.31
CA GLU A 52 4.92 -23.05 10.03
C GLU A 52 3.80 -23.28 9.00
N GLY A 53 2.57 -22.91 9.34
CA GLY A 53 1.42 -22.99 8.43
C GLY A 53 1.55 -22.04 7.25
N GLN A 54 1.14 -22.51 6.07
CA GLN A 54 1.14 -21.75 4.81
C GLN A 54 -0.17 -20.98 4.55
N SER A 55 -1.16 -21.13 5.44
CA SER A 55 -2.42 -20.39 5.36
C SER A 55 -2.21 -18.97 5.90
N VAL A 56 -1.86 -18.06 4.99
CA VAL A 56 -1.53 -16.66 5.29
C VAL A 56 -2.35 -15.73 4.38
N GLU A 57 -2.67 -14.54 4.87
CA GLU A 57 -3.35 -13.50 4.10
C GLU A 57 -2.62 -12.17 4.19
N ILE A 58 -2.74 -11.34 3.15
CA ILE A 58 -2.23 -9.97 3.18
C ILE A 58 -3.23 -9.11 3.95
N SER A 59 -2.82 -8.63 5.12
CA SER A 59 -3.65 -7.80 5.99
C SER A 59 -3.41 -6.30 5.83
N LYS A 60 -2.25 -5.90 5.29
CA LYS A 60 -1.90 -4.51 4.91
C LYS A 60 -0.95 -4.47 3.71
N GLY A 61 -0.79 -3.31 3.09
CA GLY A 61 0.07 -3.05 1.92
C GLY A 61 -0.65 -3.23 0.58
N ARG A 62 -1.98 -3.07 0.58
CA ARG A 62 -2.85 -3.06 -0.60
C ARG A 62 -3.66 -1.77 -0.71
N GLU A 63 -3.31 -0.78 0.09
CA GLU A 63 -3.96 0.50 0.17
C GLU A 63 -3.62 1.33 -1.07
N LEU A 64 -4.65 1.83 -1.74
CA LEU A 64 -4.53 2.82 -2.80
C LEU A 64 -5.81 3.67 -2.79
N TYR A 65 -5.79 4.71 -1.96
CA TYR A 65 -6.90 5.65 -1.80
C TYR A 65 -6.35 7.02 -1.38
N ILE A 66 -7.19 8.05 -1.50
CA ILE A 66 -6.88 9.39 -0.99
C ILE A 66 -7.25 9.42 0.49
N GLU A 67 -6.27 9.63 1.36
CA GLU A 67 -6.50 9.77 2.79
C GLU A 67 -6.92 11.19 3.18
N SER A 68 -6.32 12.20 2.55
CA SER A 68 -6.64 13.61 2.77
C SER A 68 -6.45 14.41 1.47
N MET A 69 -7.14 15.54 1.38
CA MET A 69 -7.03 16.49 0.28
C MET A 69 -7.26 17.90 0.82
N GLU A 70 -6.30 18.79 0.58
CA GLU A 70 -6.37 20.20 0.96
C GLU A 70 -6.63 21.05 -0.29
N VAL A 71 -7.52 22.04 -0.17
CA VAL A 71 -7.95 22.92 -1.27
C VAL A 71 -8.09 24.34 -0.69
N GLU A 72 -7.59 25.34 -1.42
CA GLU A 72 -7.75 26.78 -1.11
C GLU A 72 -8.87 27.42 -1.94
#